data_AF-A0A6A0BGF9-F1
#
_entry.id   AF-A0A6A0BGF9-F1
#
_cell.length_a   1.000
_cell.length_b   1.000
_cell.length_c   1.000
_cell.angle_alpha   90.00
_cell.angle_beta   90.00
_cell.angle_gamma   90.00
#
_symmetry.space_group_name_H-M   'P 1'
#
loop_
_entity.id
_entity.type
_entity.pdbx_description
1 polymer ?
#
loop_
_entity_poly.entity_id
_entity_poly.type
_entity_poly.pdbx_seq_one_letter_code
_entity_poly.pdbx_strand_id
1 'polypeptide(L)'
;MLNTIIMVDKKNYITLLKNDNGQYIVEWSDGAAHVYSELVATLDANEVISGKKELVSLAFKAKNGAWPPKVTQKEANRIFLRNNIALLQNDADNQRLFTRMELDKILPKGSEILASSDDIVGNTHGTH
;
A
#
# COMPACT_ATOMS: atom_id res chain seq x y z
N MET A 1 21.25 28.38 -6.45
CA MET A 1 19.83 28.11 -6.17
C MET A 1 19.74 27.66 -4.73
N LEU A 2 19.09 28.45 -3.89
CA LEU A 2 18.90 28.09 -2.49
C LEU A 2 17.61 27.27 -2.40
N ASN A 3 17.68 26.10 -1.77
CA ASN A 3 16.49 25.32 -1.48
C ASN A 3 16.13 25.54 -0.01
N THR A 4 14.89 25.95 0.25
CA THR A 4 14.36 26.06 1.61
C THR A 4 13.80 24.72 2.04
N ILE A 5 14.23 24.23 3.20
CA ILE A 5 13.65 23.03 3.82
C ILE A 5 12.26 23.37 4.36
N ILE A 6 11.25 22.66 3.88
CA ILE A 6 9.86 22.81 4.32
C ILE A 6 9.52 21.75 5.37
N MET A 7 9.95 20.51 5.16
CA MET A 7 9.62 19.37 6.03
C MET A 7 10.69 18.29 5.93
N VAL A 8 10.93 17.59 7.03
CA VAL A 8 11.89 16.48 7.08
C VAL A 8 11.27 15.29 7.79
N ASP A 9 11.27 14.14 7.14
CA ASP A 9 11.04 12.83 7.74
C ASP A 9 12.39 12.13 7.91
N LYS A 10 12.95 12.26 9.12
CA LYS A 10 14.26 11.70 9.45
C LYS A 10 14.26 10.17 9.49
N LYS A 11 13.12 9.55 9.77
CA LYS A 11 13.00 8.09 9.86
C LYS A 11 13.15 7.44 8.49
N ASN A 12 12.55 8.08 7.48
CA ASN A 12 12.57 7.58 6.10
C ASN A 12 13.61 8.28 5.21
N TYR A 13 14.40 9.21 5.76
CA TYR A 13 15.38 10.02 5.03
C TYR A 13 14.76 10.78 3.85
N ILE A 14 13.63 11.45 4.10
CA ILE A 14 12.88 12.19 3.09
C ILE A 14 12.82 13.67 3.48
N THR A 15 13.09 14.55 2.52
CA THR A 15 13.02 16.00 2.70
C THR A 15 12.13 16.62 1.65
N LEU A 16 11.21 17.49 2.08
CA LEU A 16 10.48 18.38 1.19
C LEU A 16 11.17 19.74 1.15
N LEU A 17 11.54 20.17 -0.04
CA LEU A 17 12.22 21.43 -0.31
C LEU A 17 11.32 22.33 -1.17
N LYS A 18 11.60 23.64 -1.10
CA LYS A 18 11.07 24.63 -2.03
C LYS A 18 12.22 25.43 -2.62
N ASN A 19 12.32 25.46 -3.94
CA ASN A 19 13.36 26.24 -4.62
C ASN A 19 12.98 27.72 -4.75
N ASP A 20 13.92 28.55 -5.17
CA ASP A 20 13.73 30.00 -5.38
C ASP A 20 12.63 30.33 -6.41
N ASN A 21 12.33 29.40 -7.33
CA ASN A 21 11.24 29.53 -8.31
C ASN A 21 9.86 29.18 -7.73
N GLY A 22 9.79 28.87 -6.43
CA GLY A 22 8.55 28.49 -5.74
C GLY A 22 8.07 27.06 -6.03
N GLN A 23 8.89 26.24 -6.69
CA GLN A 23 8.57 24.85 -7.00
C GLN A 23 8.97 23.94 -5.83
N TYR A 24 8.20 22.89 -5.62
CA TYR A 24 8.45 21.91 -4.58
C TYR A 24 9.27 20.74 -5.13
N ILE A 25 10.26 20.31 -4.34
CA ILE A 25 11.13 19.17 -4.65
C ILE A 25 11.03 18.21 -3.49
N VAL A 26 10.82 16.92 -3.76
CA VAL A 26 10.96 15.87 -2.76
C VAL A 26 12.29 15.17 -2.97
N GLU A 27 13.09 15.06 -1.92
CA GLU A 27 14.34 14.32 -1.90
C GLU A 27 14.21 13.09 -1.00
N TRP A 28 14.71 11.94 -1.44
CA TRP A 28 14.74 10.72 -0.63
C TRP A 28 16.01 9.91 -0.89
N SER A 29 16.41 9.08 0.07
CA SER A 29 17.53 8.15 -0.07
C SER A 29 17.07 6.70 0.00
N ASP A 30 17.75 5.81 -0.71
CA ASP A 30 17.58 4.35 -0.60
C ASP A 30 18.51 3.72 0.46
N GLY A 31 19.23 4.54 1.23
CA GLY A 31 20.17 4.08 2.25
C GLY A 31 21.56 3.73 1.74
N ALA A 32 21.79 3.73 0.42
CA ALA A 32 23.07 3.42 -0.20
C ALA A 32 23.70 4.67 -0.82
N ALA A 33 23.93 5.72 -0.04
CA ALA A 33 24.57 7.00 -0.46
C ALA A 33 23.93 7.73 -1.67
N HIS A 34 22.87 7.20 -2.27
CA HIS A 34 22.14 7.84 -3.36
C HIS A 34 21.03 8.70 -2.78
N VAL A 35 20.92 9.91 -3.31
CA VAL A 35 19.82 10.84 -3.04
C VAL A 35 19.11 11.08 -4.37
N TYR A 36 17.82 10.77 -4.40
CA TYR A 36 16.94 11.06 -5.52
C TYR A 36 16.20 12.35 -5.23
N SER A 37 15.96 13.15 -6.26
CA SER A 37 15.24 14.42 -6.16
C SER A 37 14.26 14.54 -7.32
N GLU A 38 12.99 14.83 -7.03
CA GLU A 38 11.96 15.02 -8.06
C GLU A 38 11.17 16.30 -7.82
N LEU A 39 10.83 17.00 -8.90
CA LEU A 39 9.84 18.07 -8.85
C LEU A 39 8.46 17.47 -8.64
N VAL A 40 7.71 18.02 -7.69
CA VAL A 40 6.34 17.56 -7.37
C VAL A 40 5.32 18.66 -7.65
N ALA A 41 4.10 18.24 -7.98
CA ALA A 41 2.99 19.16 -8.16
C ALA A 41 2.73 19.95 -6.87
N THR A 42 2.48 21.25 -7.00
CA THR A 42 2.17 22.15 -5.87
C THR A 42 0.99 21.62 -5.04
N LEU A 43 -0.02 21.03 -5.70
CA LEU A 43 -1.17 20.43 -5.02
C LEU A 43 -0.75 19.28 -4.10
N ASP A 44 0.14 18.39 -4.56
CA ASP A 44 0.60 17.23 -3.80
C ASP A 44 1.45 17.65 -2.60
N ALA A 45 2.34 18.62 -2.80
CA ALA A 45 3.13 19.22 -1.70
C ALA A 45 2.21 19.84 -0.64
N ASN A 46 1.15 20.55 -1.06
CA ASN A 46 0.19 21.16 -0.15
C ASN A 46 -0.62 20.13 0.65
N GLU A 47 -0.96 18.97 0.08
CA GLU A 47 -1.61 17.89 0.83
C GLU A 47 -0.73 17.42 1.99
N VAL A 48 0.58 17.30 1.78
CA VAL A 48 1.54 16.94 2.84
C VAL A 48 1.71 18.06 3.86
N ILE A 49 1.90 19.31 3.41
CA ILE A 49 2.05 20.47 4.31
C ILE A 49 0.82 20.65 5.20
N SER A 50 -0.38 20.37 4.68
CA SER A 50 -1.63 20.42 5.44
C SER A 50 -1.86 19.22 6.38
N GLY A 51 -1.01 18.19 6.33
CA GLY A 51 -1.15 16.97 7.11
C GLY A 51 -2.19 15.98 6.60
N LYS A 52 -2.77 16.20 5.40
CA LYS A 52 -3.71 15.23 4.77
C LYS A 52 -3.00 13.96 4.29
N LYS A 53 -1.70 14.07 4.01
CA LYS A 53 -0.83 13.00 3.51
C LYS A 53 0.49 13.03 4.27
N GLU A 54 1.10 11.87 4.39
CA GLU A 54 2.44 11.77 4.95
C GLU A 54 3.51 12.08 3.90
N LEU A 55 4.66 12.61 4.33
CA LEU A 55 5.78 12.91 3.44
C LEU A 55 6.30 11.66 2.71
N VAL A 56 6.28 10.49 3.36
CA VAL A 56 6.63 9.20 2.73
C VAL A 56 5.71 8.85 1.56
N SER A 57 4.43 9.22 1.64
CA SER A 57 3.47 9.00 0.55
C SER A 57 3.80 9.87 -0.67
N LEU A 58 4.38 11.05 -0.48
CA LEU A 58 4.76 11.95 -1.56
C LEU A 58 6.00 11.43 -2.31
N ALA A 59 7.00 10.92 -1.58
CA ALA A 59 8.14 10.24 -2.20
C ALA A 59 7.68 8.99 -2.97
N PHE A 60 6.75 8.21 -2.41
CA PHE A 60 6.14 7.09 -3.13
C PHE A 60 5.45 7.55 -4.42
N LYS A 61 4.70 8.66 -4.39
CA LYS A 61 4.05 9.20 -5.59
C LYS A 61 5.05 9.71 -6.61
N ALA A 62 6.09 10.42 -6.20
CA ALA A 62 7.15 10.88 -7.09
C ALA A 62 7.81 9.70 -7.82
N LYS A 63 8.09 8.61 -7.09
CA LYS A 63 8.69 7.40 -7.65
C LYS A 63 7.75 6.61 -8.58
N ASN A 64 6.47 6.47 -8.22
CA ASN A 64 5.55 5.53 -8.87
C ASN A 64 4.45 6.19 -9.72
N GLY A 65 4.39 7.52 -9.75
CA GLY A 65 3.35 8.30 -10.44
C GLY A 65 1.97 8.28 -9.77
N ALA A 66 1.78 7.53 -8.69
CA ALA A 66 0.51 7.40 -7.98
C ALA A 66 0.71 7.40 -6.47
N TRP A 67 -0.27 7.92 -5.73
CA TRP A 67 -0.29 7.81 -4.27
C TRP A 67 -0.30 6.34 -3.83
N PRO A 68 0.30 6.00 -2.68
CA PRO A 68 0.26 4.63 -2.19
C PRO A 68 -1.19 4.18 -1.98
N PRO A 69 -1.51 2.91 -2.26
CA PRO A 69 -2.85 2.39 -2.11
C PRO A 69 -3.29 2.51 -0.64
N LYS A 70 -4.54 2.94 -0.44
CA LYS A 70 -5.15 3.02 0.91
C LYS A 70 -5.52 1.64 1.47
N VAL A 71 -5.51 0.63 0.62
CA VAL A 71 -5.87 -0.75 0.95
C VAL A 71 -4.62 -1.61 0.96
N THR A 72 -4.58 -2.59 1.87
CA THR A 72 -3.49 -3.58 1.89
C THR A 72 -3.55 -4.45 0.65
N GLN A 73 -2.43 -5.08 0.27
CA GLN A 73 -2.44 -6.06 -0.84
C GLN A 73 -3.46 -7.17 -0.61
N LYS A 74 -3.61 -7.62 0.64
CA LYS A 74 -4.63 -8.60 1.04
C LYS A 74 -6.04 -8.10 0.70
N GLU A 75 -6.36 -6.86 1.06
CA GLU A 75 -7.69 -6.31 0.78
C GLU A 75 -7.90 -6.04 -0.72
N ALA A 76 -6.87 -5.59 -1.44
CA ALA A 76 -6.92 -5.46 -2.89
C ALA A 76 -7.19 -6.82 -3.57
N ASN A 77 -6.52 -7.89 -3.14
CA ASN A 77 -6.76 -9.25 -3.62
C ASN A 77 -8.19 -9.69 -3.32
N ARG A 78 -8.71 -9.42 -2.13
CA ARG A 78 -10.11 -9.73 -1.76
C ARG A 78 -11.12 -9.00 -2.65
N ILE A 79 -10.90 -7.72 -2.94
CA ILE A 79 -11.75 -6.95 -3.85
C ILE A 79 -11.71 -7.55 -5.27
N PHE A 80 -10.51 -7.85 -5.77
CA PHE A 80 -10.34 -8.46 -7.09
C PHE A 80 -11.05 -9.82 -7.19
N LEU A 81 -10.89 -10.69 -6.20
CA LEU A 81 -11.49 -12.02 -6.18
C LEU A 81 -13.02 -12.00 -6.02
N ARG A 82 -13.58 -11.04 -5.28
CA ARG A 82 -15.04 -10.82 -5.23
C ARG A 82 -15.63 -10.50 -6.61
N ASN A 83 -14.87 -9.81 -7.46
CA ASN A 83 -15.28 -9.50 -8.83
C ASN A 83 -14.98 -10.65 -9.82
N ASN A 84 -14.16 -11.63 -9.42
CA ASN A 84 -13.70 -12.73 -10.27
C ASN A 84 -13.93 -14.08 -9.57
N ILE A 85 -15.19 -14.37 -9.22
CA ILE A 85 -15.59 -15.53 -8.40
C ILE A 85 -15.11 -16.87 -9.01
N ALA A 86 -14.95 -16.96 -10.33
CA ALA A 86 -14.41 -18.15 -10.99
C ALA A 86 -13.01 -18.55 -10.46
N LEU A 87 -12.19 -17.58 -10.06
CA LEU A 87 -10.87 -17.82 -9.48
C LEU A 87 -10.93 -18.33 -8.03
N LEU A 88 -12.10 -18.28 -7.38
CA LEU A 88 -12.32 -18.82 -6.04
C LEU A 88 -12.83 -20.26 -6.04
N GLN A 89 -13.51 -20.71 -7.09
CA GLN A 89 -14.25 -21.99 -7.06
C GLN A 89 -13.37 -23.22 -6.82
N ASN A 90 -12.11 -23.20 -7.26
CA ASN A 90 -11.20 -24.35 -7.19
C ASN A 90 -9.79 -23.98 -6.71
N ASP A 91 -9.65 -22.88 -5.95
CA ASP A 91 -8.35 -22.39 -5.49
C ASP A 91 -8.37 -22.15 -3.98
N ALA A 92 -7.75 -23.06 -3.23
CA ALA A 92 -7.68 -23.00 -1.78
C ALA A 92 -6.91 -21.76 -1.27
N ASP A 93 -5.90 -21.29 -1.99
CA ASP A 93 -5.12 -20.12 -1.57
C ASP A 93 -5.90 -18.82 -1.76
N ASN A 94 -6.71 -18.73 -2.81
CA ASN A 94 -7.64 -17.61 -2.98
C ASN A 94 -8.76 -17.66 -1.93
N GLN A 95 -9.29 -18.85 -1.62
CA GLN A 95 -10.34 -19.00 -0.60
C GLN A 95 -9.84 -18.66 0.82
N ARG A 96 -8.58 -18.96 1.16
CA ARG A 96 -7.91 -18.57 2.43
C ARG A 96 -7.91 -17.06 2.72
N LEU A 97 -8.22 -16.22 1.75
CA LEU A 97 -8.33 -14.77 1.94
C LEU A 97 -9.67 -14.34 2.56
N PHE A 98 -10.64 -15.24 2.66
CA PHE A 98 -12.00 -14.99 3.13
C PHE A 98 -12.35 -15.87 4.33
N THR A 99 -13.34 -15.49 5.13
CA THR A 99 -13.89 -16.38 6.16
C THR A 99 -14.90 -17.34 5.54
N ARG A 100 -15.27 -18.39 6.28
CA ARG A 100 -16.17 -19.42 5.74
C ARG A 100 -17.53 -18.82 5.40
N MET A 101 -18.03 -17.95 6.26
CA MET A 101 -19.25 -17.17 6.04
C MET A 101 -19.16 -16.26 4.80
N GLU A 102 -17.99 -15.69 4.49
CA GLU A 102 -17.83 -14.88 3.28
C GLU A 102 -17.82 -15.75 2.02
N LEU A 103 -17.15 -16.91 2.06
CA LEU A 103 -17.15 -17.86 0.96
C LEU A 103 -18.55 -18.39 0.66
N ASP A 104 -19.33 -18.72 1.69
CA ASP A 104 -20.73 -19.14 1.56
C ASP A 104 -21.61 -18.10 0.85
N LYS A 105 -21.27 -16.80 0.97
CA LYS A 105 -22.01 -15.69 0.35
C LYS A 105 -21.56 -15.39 -1.07
N ILE A 106 -20.28 -15.61 -1.37
CA ILE A 106 -19.66 -15.20 -2.63
C ILE A 106 -19.65 -16.36 -3.64
N LEU A 107 -19.43 -17.59 -3.19
CA LEU A 107 -19.39 -18.75 -4.07
C LEU A 107 -20.79 -19.14 -4.57
N PRO A 108 -20.91 -19.69 -5.79
CA PRO A 108 -22.15 -20.29 -6.26
C PRO A 108 -22.66 -21.38 -5.32
N LYS A 109 -23.99 -21.53 -5.25
CA LYS A 109 -24.62 -22.55 -4.41
C LYS A 109 -24.13 -23.95 -4.81
N GLY A 110 -23.62 -24.70 -3.84
CA GLY A 110 -23.07 -26.05 -4.05
C GLY A 110 -21.59 -26.07 -4.42
N SER A 111 -20.91 -24.92 -4.51
CA SER A 111 -19.45 -24.88 -4.60
C SER A 111 -18.79 -25.40 -3.32
N GLU A 112 -17.68 -26.10 -3.50
CA GLU A 112 -16.89 -26.62 -2.39
C GLU A 112 -16.03 -25.51 -1.76
N ILE A 113 -15.99 -25.51 -0.42
CA ILE A 113 -15.07 -24.68 0.35
C ILE A 113 -13.86 -25.53 0.71
N LEU A 114 -12.76 -25.28 0.02
CA LEU A 114 -11.48 -25.98 0.12
C LEU A 114 -10.65 -25.51 1.30
N ALA A 115 -10.67 -24.20 1.60
CA ALA A 115 -9.95 -23.63 2.73
C ALA A 115 -10.52 -22.25 3.11
N SER A 116 -10.44 -21.89 4.39
CA SER A 116 -10.90 -20.60 4.89
C SER A 116 -9.91 -19.95 5.85
N SER A 117 -9.99 -18.63 6.02
CA SER A 117 -9.10 -17.87 6.92
C SER A 117 -9.32 -18.19 8.41
N ASP A 118 -10.52 -18.60 8.80
CA ASP A 118 -10.88 -19.04 10.16
C ASP A 118 -10.44 -20.48 10.46
N ASP A 119 -10.04 -21.26 9.44
CA ASP A 119 -9.48 -22.61 9.62
C ASP A 119 -8.02 -22.59 10.14
N ILE A 120 -7.37 -21.41 10.20
CA ILE A 120 -5.98 -21.27 10.64
C ILE A 120 -5.81 -21.43 12.17
N VAL A 121 -6.91 -21.57 12.93
CA VAL A 121 -6.88 -21.86 14.38
C VAL A 121 -6.74 -23.36 14.61
N GLY A 122 -5.57 -23.94 14.34
CA GLY A 122 -5.42 -25.39 14.49
C GLY A 122 -4.07 -26.02 14.21
N ASN A 123 -2.93 -25.34 14.41
CA ASN A 123 -1.68 -26.09 14.66
C ASN A 123 -0.61 -25.24 15.37
N THR A 124 -0.69 -25.16 16.69
CA THR A 124 0.51 -24.92 17.52
C THR A 124 0.60 -26.02 18.56
N HIS A 125 1.71 -26.75 18.50
CA HIS A 125 2.23 -27.76 19.43
C HIS A 125 1.75 -29.20 19.29
N GLY A 126 2.63 -30.03 18.70
CA GLY A 126 2.57 -31.47 18.84
C GLY A 126 3.51 -32.22 17.90
N THR A 127 4.82 -32.09 18.05
CA THR A 127 5.75 -33.12 17.53
C THR A 127 6.81 -33.42 18.59
N HIS A 128 6.66 -34.63 19.11
CA HIS A 128 7.52 -35.53 19.90
C HIS A 128 8.99 -35.18 20.09
#